data_AF-A0A8T7JNI7-F1
#
_entry.id   AF-A0A8T7JNI7-F1
#
_cell.length_a   1.000
_cell.length_b   1.000
_cell.length_c   1.000
_cell.angle_alpha   90.00
_cell.angle_beta   90.00
_cell.angle_gamma   90.00
#
_symmetry.space_group_name_H-M   'P 1'
#
loop_
_entity.id
_entity.type
_entity.pdbx_description
1 polymer ?
#
loop_
_entity_poly.entity_id
_entity_poly.type
_entity_poly.pdbx_seq_one_letter_code
_entity_poly.pdbx_strand_id
1 'polypeptide(L)' 'MNKKNLSSFEKLLLGFEDPKLPAAAQPLRKGALCPQCGTGRLDYNGMLQLECPACGFVNGETGGCT' A
#
# COMPACT_ATOMS: atom_id res chain seq x y z
N MET A 1 -9.69 29.88 30.05
CA MET A 1 -9.78 29.08 28.80
C MET A 1 -10.15 27.65 29.15
N ASN A 2 -11.39 27.23 28.89
CA ASN A 2 -11.86 25.87 29.15
C ASN A 2 -11.38 24.95 28.02
N LYS A 3 -10.47 24.02 28.34
CA LYS A 3 -10.02 22.96 27.42
C LYS A 3 -11.16 21.94 27.29
N LYS A 4 -12.06 22.15 26.33
CA LYS A 4 -13.05 21.13 25.98
C LYS A 4 -12.29 19.92 25.42
N ASN A 5 -12.45 18.76 26.05
CA ASN A 5 -11.94 17.49 25.53
C ASN A 5 -12.79 17.10 24.31
N LEU A 6 -12.46 17.70 23.16
CA LEU A 6 -13.12 17.38 21.90
C LEU A 6 -12.85 15.92 21.54
N SER A 7 -13.88 15.27 21.02
CA SER A 7 -13.74 13.96 20.40
C SER A 7 -12.83 14.03 19.17
N SER A 8 -12.23 12.90 18.80
CA SER A 8 -11.39 12.83 17.60
C SER A 8 -12.18 13.19 16.33
N PHE A 9 -13.48 12.88 16.29
CA PHE A 9 -14.34 13.21 15.15
C PHE A 9 -14.59 14.72 14.99
N GLU A 10 -14.81 15.45 16.10
CA GLU A 10 -14.96 16.91 16.06
C GLU A 10 -13.68 17.59 15.61
N LYS A 11 -12.51 17.07 16.02
CA LYS A 11 -11.22 17.60 15.60
C LYS A 11 -10.99 17.41 14.10
N LEU A 12 -11.38 16.25 13.54
CA LEU A 12 -11.37 16.00 12.10
C LEU A 12 -12.29 16.98 11.35
N LEU A 13 -13.54 17.15 11.79
CA LEU A 13 -14.52 18.04 11.15
C LEU A 13 -14.11 19.51 11.17
N LEU A 14 -13.45 19.96 12.23
CA LEU A 14 -13.00 21.33 12.41
C LEU A 14 -11.61 21.60 11.80
N GLY A 15 -10.96 20.58 11.21
CA GLY A 15 -9.64 20.71 10.59
C GLY A 15 -8.48 20.83 11.59
N PHE A 16 -8.65 20.35 12.83
CA PHE A 16 -7.56 20.27 13.82
C PHE A 16 -6.70 19.02 13.66
N GLU A 17 -7.20 17.99 12.97
CA GLU A 17 -6.47 16.75 12.68
C GLU A 17 -6.65 16.38 11.22
N ASP A 18 -5.55 16.09 10.52
CA ASP A 18 -5.56 15.52 9.17
C ASP A 18 -5.49 13.99 9.25
N PRO A 19 -6.37 13.26 8.53
CA PRO A 19 -6.25 11.82 8.43
C PRO A 19 -4.97 11.48 7.69
N LYS A 20 -4.00 10.85 8.37
CA LYS A 20 -2.83 10.27 7.72
C LYS A 20 -3.29 9.05 6.93
N LEU A 21 -3.49 9.21 5.62
CA LEU A 21 -3.52 8.06 4.74
C LEU A 21 -2.12 7.42 4.73
N PRO A 22 -2.01 6.08 4.84
CA PRO A 22 -0.73 5.42 4.61
C PRO A 22 -0.24 5.84 3.23
N ALA A 23 1.03 6.26 3.15
CA ALA A 23 1.65 6.64 1.88
C ALA A 23 1.38 5.51 0.89
N ALA A 24 0.63 5.84 -0.17
CA ALA A 24 0.18 4.85 -1.14
C ALA A 24 1.41 4.11 -1.67
N ALA A 25 1.60 2.86 -1.22
CA ALA A 25 2.64 2.00 -1.75
C ALA A 25 2.37 1.90 -3.24
N GLN A 26 3.34 2.31 -4.07
CA GLN A 26 3.15 2.26 -5.51
C GLN A 26 2.81 0.81 -5.90
N PRO A 27 1.77 0.59 -6.71
CA PRO A 27 1.37 -0.74 -7.08
C PRO A 27 2.53 -1.43 -7.80
N LEU A 28 2.87 -2.65 -7.36
CA LEU A 28 3.87 -3.47 -8.04
C LEU A 28 3.44 -3.71 -9.49
N ARG A 29 4.39 -3.67 -10.42
CA ARG A 29 4.17 -3.87 -11.86
C ARG A 29 5.11 -4.94 -12.40
N LYS A 30 4.73 -5.55 -13.53
CA LYS A 30 5.63 -6.44 -14.29
C LYS A 30 6.91 -5.70 -14.66
N GLY A 31 8.05 -6.37 -14.52
CA GLY A 31 9.39 -5.83 -14.76
C GLY A 31 10.00 -5.05 -13.58
N ALA A 32 9.23 -4.74 -12.54
CA ALA A 32 9.75 -4.10 -11.34
C ALA A 32 10.69 -5.05 -10.57
N LEU A 33 11.65 -4.48 -9.85
CA LEU A 33 12.51 -5.22 -8.94
C LEU A 33 11.67 -5.88 -7.84
N CYS A 34 11.96 -7.14 -7.57
CA CYS A 34 11.28 -7.90 -6.53
C CYS A 34 11.63 -7.31 -5.16
N PRO A 35 10.63 -6.91 -4.34
CA PRO A 35 10.87 -6.34 -3.02
C PRO A 35 11.41 -7.34 -1.99
N GLN A 36 11.27 -8.65 -2.25
CA GLN A 36 11.76 -9.70 -1.36
C GLN A 36 13.24 -10.02 -1.58
N CYS A 37 13.67 -10.24 -2.84
CA CYS A 37 15.05 -10.65 -3.14
C CYS A 37 15.94 -9.53 -3.69
N GLY A 38 15.37 -8.38 -4.07
CA GLY A 38 16.12 -7.22 -4.57
C GLY A 38 16.88 -7.44 -5.90
N THR A 39 16.74 -8.61 -6.52
CA THR A 39 17.55 -9.03 -7.69
C THR A 39 16.67 -9.53 -8.83
N GLY A 40 15.68 -10.35 -8.53
CA GLY A 40 14.69 -10.81 -9.50
C GLY A 40 13.76 -9.68 -9.97
N ARG A 41 13.22 -9.82 -11.18
CA ARG A 41 12.16 -8.94 -11.70
C ARG A 41 10.82 -9.67 -11.67
N LEU A 42 9.77 -8.97 -11.28
CA LEU A 42 8.41 -9.51 -11.23
C LEU A 42 7.88 -9.80 -12.64
N ASP A 43 7.21 -10.92 -12.84
CA ASP A 43 6.50 -11.27 -14.06
C ASP A 43 5.13 -11.86 -13.74
N TYR A 44 4.20 -11.89 -14.69
CA TYR A 44 2.90 -12.52 -14.50
C TYR A 44 3.02 -14.03 -14.58
N ASN A 45 2.45 -14.70 -13.58
CA ASN A 45 2.25 -16.14 -13.62
C ASN A 45 0.97 -16.52 -14.39
N GLY A 46 0.68 -17.82 -14.48
CA GLY A 46 -0.51 -18.34 -15.14
C GLY A 46 -1.85 -17.92 -14.51
N MET A 47 -1.82 -17.25 -13.36
CA MET A 47 -2.98 -16.75 -12.62
C MET A 47 -3.08 -15.22 -12.63
N LEU A 48 -2.30 -14.53 -13.48
CA LEU A 48 -2.23 -13.05 -13.55
C LEU A 48 -1.74 -12.38 -12.26
N GLN A 49 -1.04 -13.12 -11.41
CA GLN A 49 -0.36 -12.57 -10.24
C GLN A 49 1.09 -12.26 -10.58
N LEU A 50 1.63 -11.18 -10.01
CA LEU A 50 3.05 -10.86 -10.17
C LEU A 50 3.86 -11.82 -9.30
N GLU A 51 4.60 -12.72 -9.94
CA GLU A 51 5.57 -13.61 -9.29
C GLU A 51 7.01 -13.19 -9.56
N CYS A 52 7.90 -13.47 -8.62
CA CYS A 52 9.33 -13.39 -8.82
C CYS A 52 9.89 -14.79 -9.12
N PRO A 53 10.42 -15.05 -10.32
CA PRO A 53 10.98 -16.37 -10.66
C PRO A 53 12.29 -16.67 -9.91
N ALA A 54 12.93 -15.66 -9.30
CA ALA A 54 14.17 -15.84 -8.56
C ALA A 54 13.96 -16.32 -7.11
N CYS A 55 12.86 -15.93 -6.46
CA CYS A 55 12.62 -16.24 -5.05
C CYS A 55 11.22 -16.76 -4.72
N GLY A 56 10.33 -16.87 -5.70
CA GLY A 56 8.97 -17.38 -5.52
C GLY A 56 8.01 -16.41 -4.82
N PHE A 57 8.37 -15.14 -4.65
CA PHE A 57 7.45 -14.11 -4.13
C PHE A 57 6.26 -13.95 -5.08
N VAL A 58 5.02 -13.98 -4.57
CA VAL A 58 3.80 -13.76 -5.35
C VAL A 58 3.01 -12.61 -4.73
N ASN A 59 2.72 -11.57 -5.51
CA ASN A 59 1.81 -10.51 -5.09
C ASN A 59 0.36 -10.95 -5.38
N GLY A 60 -0.27 -11.58 -4.39
CA GLY A 60 -1.54 -12.27 -4.56
C GLY A 60 -2.80 -11.50 -4.18
N GLU A 61 -2.73 -10.32 -3.53
CA GLU A 61 -3.91 -9.85 -2.75
C GLU A 61 -4.30 -8.38 -2.90
N THR A 62 -3.57 -7.58 -3.67
CA THR A 62 -3.93 -6.15 -3.90
C THR A 62 -4.32 -5.89 -5.35
N GLY A 63 -5.32 -6.63 -5.83
CA GLY A 63 -6.11 -6.25 -7.00
C GLY A 63 -7.08 -5.14 -6.65
N GLY A 64 -6.56 -3.95 -6.34
CA GLY A 64 -7.38 -2.74 -6.16
C GLY A 64 -7.53 -2.03 -7.50
N CYS A 65 -8.78 -1.73 -7.89
CA CYS A 65 -9.06 -0.81 -8.99
C CYS A 65 -8.28 0.50 -8.74
N THR A 66 -7.35 0.82 -9.63
CA THR A 66 -6.72 2.16 -9.72
C THR A 66 -7.50 3.04 -10.66
#